data_AF-A0A4V6KLM9-F1
#
_entry.id   AF-A0A4V6KLM9-F1
#
_cell.length_a   1.000
_cell.length_b   1.000
_cell.length_c   1.000
_cell.angle_alpha   90.00
_cell.angle_beta   90.00
_cell.angle_gamma   90.00
#
_symmetry.space_group_name_H-M   'P 1'
#
loop_
_entity.id
_entity.type
_entity.pdbx_description
1 polymer ?
#
loop_
_entity_poly.entity_id
_entity_poly.type
_entity_poly.pdbx_seq_one_letter_code
_entity_poly.pdbx_strand_id
1 'polypeptide(L)'
;MLQACGKGRDSLDDYGVSVINLNGIYFNHFMQLFCNVEGGQQGTNIPVRCAGLTDNDPPKAIEKIVDEVGKEKAVPYLPHADGFQEGNNPALRLIPLIAQSQHGRLYAGKYKTFEYDIALEGNNLSKMFKVIANNWPTKGGQVEATLEAAAELDFSEMPNFDKANYAWQLLQRIDSDEMGKGLYAQVLADVLREDLGDFVVPEYICEAILWACNIQPEIVT
;
A
#
# COMPACT_ATOMS: atom_id res chain seq x y z
N MET A 1 12.53 4.39 10.99
CA MET A 1 12.20 5.75 11.47
C MET A 1 13.07 6.74 10.72
N LEU A 2 12.47 7.70 9.99
CA LEU A 2 13.20 8.90 9.58
C LEU A 2 13.55 9.64 10.88
N GLN A 3 14.84 9.70 11.24
CA GLN A 3 15.30 10.50 12.37
C GLN A 3 14.89 11.95 12.16
N ALA A 4 14.52 12.65 13.24
CA ALA A 4 14.23 14.09 13.22
C ALA A 4 15.45 14.82 12.65
N CYS A 5 15.34 15.27 11.40
CA CYS A 5 16.44 15.80 10.61
C CYS A 5 16.61 17.31 10.87
N GLY A 6 16.53 17.74 12.12
CA GLY A 6 16.59 19.16 12.50
C GLY A 6 15.38 19.98 12.04
N LYS A 7 15.25 21.21 12.56
CA LYS A 7 14.11 22.09 12.24
C LYS A 7 13.97 22.31 10.72
N GLY A 8 12.84 21.93 10.16
CA GLY A 8 12.47 22.16 8.75
C GLY A 8 12.91 21.07 7.78
N ARG A 9 12.97 19.80 8.22
CA ARG A 9 13.18 18.60 7.38
C ARG A 9 12.41 17.38 7.90
N ASP A 10 11.30 17.60 8.58
CA ASP A 10 10.57 16.53 9.26
C ASP A 10 9.26 16.16 8.55
N SER A 11 8.89 16.90 7.49
CA SER A 11 7.63 16.74 6.75
C SER A 11 7.80 16.89 5.24
N LEU A 12 6.84 16.39 4.46
CA LEU A 12 6.82 16.61 3.01
C LEU A 12 6.76 18.10 2.63
N ASP A 13 6.08 18.91 3.44
CA ASP A 13 5.95 20.36 3.25
C ASP A 13 7.29 21.08 3.35
N ASP A 14 8.15 20.66 4.29
CA ASP A 14 9.50 21.18 4.44
C ASP A 14 10.37 20.92 3.20
N TYR A 15 10.13 19.80 2.51
CA TYR A 15 10.80 19.44 1.26
C TYR A 15 10.11 20.00 0.01
N GLY A 16 8.99 20.72 0.16
CA GLY A 16 8.19 21.22 -0.96
C GLY A 16 7.58 20.10 -1.81
N VAL A 17 7.28 18.95 -1.20
CA VAL A 17 6.71 17.78 -1.87
C VAL A 17 5.19 17.80 -1.71
N SER A 18 4.48 17.66 -2.84
CA SER A 18 3.02 17.52 -2.85
C SER A 18 2.61 16.10 -3.23
N VAL A 19 1.58 15.58 -2.57
CA VAL A 19 0.98 14.29 -2.91
C VAL A 19 -0.20 14.52 -3.85
N ILE A 20 -0.21 13.84 -4.99
CA ILE A 20 -1.25 13.97 -6.02
C ILE A 20 -1.88 12.61 -6.24
N ASN A 21 -3.19 12.51 -5.99
CA ASN A 21 -3.97 11.33 -6.36
C ASN A 21 -4.40 11.44 -7.83
N LEU A 22 -3.98 10.49 -8.66
CA LEU A 22 -4.31 10.42 -10.09
C LEU A 22 -5.68 9.78 -10.38
N ASN A 23 -6.42 9.34 -9.35
CA ASN A 23 -7.71 8.65 -9.47
C ASN A 23 -7.68 7.48 -10.47
N GLY A 24 -6.58 6.70 -10.48
CA GLY A 24 -6.40 5.55 -11.36
C GLY A 24 -4.94 5.34 -11.77
N ILE A 25 -4.75 4.58 -12.84
CA ILE A 25 -3.45 4.10 -13.32
C ILE A 25 -2.84 4.94 -14.45
N TYR A 26 -3.24 6.22 -14.58
CA TYR A 26 -2.85 7.10 -15.69
C TYR A 26 -1.40 7.63 -15.61
N PHE A 27 -0.48 6.85 -15.06
CA PHE A 27 0.95 7.19 -14.94
C PHE A 27 1.60 7.46 -16.29
N ASN A 28 1.18 6.77 -17.36
CA ASN A 28 1.73 6.98 -18.70
C ASN A 28 1.57 8.44 -19.17
N HIS A 29 0.47 9.11 -18.81
CA HIS A 29 0.21 10.48 -19.23
C HIS A 29 0.82 11.50 -18.26
N PHE A 30 0.64 11.28 -16.96
CA PHE A 30 1.11 12.23 -15.95
C PHE A 30 2.64 12.29 -15.89
N MET A 31 3.30 11.12 -15.96
CA MET A 31 4.76 11.06 -15.83
C MET A 31 5.49 11.66 -17.04
N GLN A 32 4.82 11.87 -18.18
CA GLN A 32 5.39 12.57 -19.35
C GLN A 32 5.84 14.00 -19.04
N LEU A 33 5.24 14.62 -18.01
CA LEU A 33 5.67 15.92 -17.53
C LEU A 33 7.09 15.89 -16.93
N PHE A 34 7.52 14.76 -16.37
CA PHE A 34 8.78 14.63 -15.61
C PHE A 34 9.80 13.71 -16.30
N CYS A 35 9.37 12.89 -17.25
CA CYS A 35 10.23 12.00 -18.00
C CYS A 35 9.64 11.64 -19.36
N ASN A 36 10.48 11.34 -20.34
CA ASN A 36 10.00 10.82 -21.62
C ASN A 36 9.80 9.30 -21.51
N VAL A 37 8.55 8.86 -21.60
CA VAL A 37 8.18 7.43 -21.62
C VAL A 37 8.31 6.91 -23.06
N GLU A 38 8.87 5.72 -23.24
CA GLU A 38 9.02 5.09 -24.56
C GLU A 38 7.65 4.88 -25.22
N GLY A 39 7.52 5.28 -26.49
CA GLY A 39 6.23 5.30 -27.21
C GLY A 39 5.34 6.51 -26.92
N GLY A 40 5.75 7.41 -26.03
CA GLY A 40 5.10 8.70 -25.75
C GLY A 40 5.65 9.87 -26.59
N GLN A 41 5.01 11.04 -26.46
CA GLN A 41 5.50 12.26 -27.08
C GLN A 41 6.77 12.73 -26.35
N GLN A 42 7.86 12.94 -27.09
CA GLN A 42 9.10 13.49 -26.53
C GLN A 42 8.88 14.97 -26.21
N GLY A 43 9.06 15.34 -24.95
CA GLY A 43 8.82 16.69 -24.45
C GLY A 43 10.01 17.25 -23.69
N THR A 44 9.94 18.56 -23.40
CA THR A 44 10.79 19.15 -22.36
C THR A 44 10.21 18.75 -21.02
N ASN A 45 10.96 17.97 -20.23
CA ASN A 45 10.50 17.53 -18.92
C ASN A 45 10.76 18.60 -17.85
N ILE A 46 9.86 18.70 -16.89
CA ILE A 46 10.02 19.50 -15.68
C ILE A 46 11.17 18.89 -14.86
N PRO A 47 12.23 19.64 -14.54
CA PRO A 47 13.42 19.11 -13.86
C PRO A 47 13.21 18.98 -12.34
N VAL A 48 12.07 18.41 -11.93
CA VAL A 48 11.67 18.21 -10.53
C VAL A 48 11.41 16.73 -10.31
N ARG A 49 11.88 16.20 -9.17
CA ARG A 49 11.71 14.79 -8.85
C ARG A 49 10.24 14.45 -8.66
N CYS A 50 9.81 13.36 -9.29
CA CYS A 50 8.47 12.80 -9.17
C CYS A 50 8.58 11.30 -8.90
N ALA A 51 8.03 10.85 -7.78
CA ALA A 51 7.82 9.45 -7.49
C ALA A 51 6.35 9.09 -7.71
N GLY A 52 6.08 8.03 -8.45
CA GLY A 52 4.76 7.40 -8.53
C GLY A 52 4.70 6.19 -7.60
N LEU A 53 3.53 5.94 -7.02
CA LEU A 53 3.21 4.75 -6.25
C LEU A 53 2.02 4.05 -6.90
N THR A 54 2.12 2.75 -7.14
CA THR A 54 1.05 1.96 -7.73
C THR A 54 0.94 0.59 -7.08
N ASP A 55 -0.20 -0.08 -7.25
CA ASP A 55 -0.44 -1.40 -6.71
C ASP A 55 0.13 -2.50 -7.64
N ASN A 56 0.39 -3.69 -7.10
CA ASN A 56 0.74 -4.85 -7.94
C ASN A 56 -0.49 -5.32 -8.74
N ASP A 57 -1.67 -5.32 -8.11
CA ASP A 57 -2.93 -5.84 -8.64
C ASP A 57 -2.80 -7.19 -9.35
N PRO A 58 -2.45 -8.27 -8.62
CA PRO A 58 -2.52 -9.61 -9.16
C PRO A 58 -3.98 -10.06 -9.36
N PRO A 59 -4.21 -11.20 -10.05
CA PRO A 59 -5.55 -11.76 -10.20
C PRO A 59 -6.34 -11.81 -8.89
N LYS A 60 -7.65 -11.57 -8.95
CA LYS A 60 -8.51 -11.62 -7.76
C LYS A 60 -8.66 -13.04 -7.19
N ALA A 61 -8.59 -14.04 -8.06
CA ALA A 61 -8.77 -15.44 -7.73
C ALA A 61 -7.84 -16.33 -8.55
N ILE A 62 -7.46 -17.49 -8.00
CA ILE A 62 -6.63 -18.50 -8.67
C ILE A 62 -7.44 -19.62 -9.30
N GLU A 63 -8.57 -20.00 -8.69
CA GLU A 63 -9.41 -21.10 -9.14
C GLU A 63 -10.89 -20.85 -8.82
N LYS A 64 -11.78 -21.58 -9.50
CA LYS A 64 -13.19 -21.69 -9.14
C LYS A 64 -13.48 -23.10 -8.69
N ILE A 65 -13.87 -23.27 -7.43
CA ILE A 65 -14.34 -24.55 -6.89
C ILE A 65 -15.86 -24.59 -6.97
N VAL A 66 -16.42 -25.76 -7.27
CA VAL A 66 -17.87 -25.98 -7.21
C VAL A 66 -18.18 -26.46 -5.80
N ASP A 67 -19.04 -25.75 -5.06
CA ASP A 67 -19.47 -26.19 -3.74
C ASP A 67 -20.39 -27.42 -3.82
N GLU A 68 -20.70 -28.02 -2.67
CA GLU A 68 -21.56 -29.20 -2.56
C GLU A 68 -22.96 -28.99 -3.14
N VAL A 69 -23.35 -27.74 -3.41
CA VAL A 69 -24.66 -27.33 -3.94
C VAL A 69 -24.57 -26.94 -5.43
N GLY A 70 -23.41 -27.14 -6.07
CA GLY A 70 -23.22 -26.87 -7.50
C GLY A 70 -22.90 -25.40 -7.82
N LYS A 71 -22.60 -24.55 -6.83
CA LYS A 71 -22.29 -23.13 -7.03
C LYS A 71 -20.79 -22.90 -7.13
N GLU A 72 -20.37 -22.19 -8.16
CA GLU A 72 -18.97 -21.77 -8.33
C GLU A 72 -18.59 -20.74 -7.26
N LYS A 73 -17.57 -21.05 -6.46
CA LYS A 73 -16.91 -20.15 -5.51
C LYS A 73 -15.47 -19.91 -5.97
N ALA A 74 -15.12 -18.65 -6.17
CA ALA A 74 -13.75 -18.26 -6.49
C ALA A 74 -12.88 -18.36 -5.24
N VAL A 75 -11.73 -19.04 -5.36
CA VAL A 75 -10.71 -19.07 -4.31
C VAL A 75 -9.89 -17.77 -4.42
N PRO A 76 -9.93 -16.89 -3.41
CA PRO A 76 -9.23 -15.62 -3.47
C PRO A 76 -7.73 -15.84 -3.59
N TYR A 77 -7.07 -15.04 -4.41
CA TYR A 77 -5.61 -15.07 -4.49
C TYR A 77 -5.00 -14.20 -3.39
N LEU A 78 -4.28 -14.86 -2.49
CA LEU A 78 -3.68 -14.28 -1.29
C LEU A 78 -2.15 -14.29 -1.40
N PRO A 79 -1.56 -13.33 -2.13
CA PRO A 79 -0.11 -13.24 -2.27
C PRO A 79 0.55 -12.99 -0.92
N HIS A 80 1.71 -13.60 -0.70
CA HIS A 80 2.49 -13.51 0.53
C HIS A 80 3.96 -13.83 0.23
N ALA A 81 4.85 -13.68 1.21
CA ALA A 81 6.30 -13.81 1.00
C ALA A 81 6.72 -15.16 0.37
N ASP A 82 6.03 -16.26 0.69
CA ASP A 82 6.34 -17.59 0.17
C ASP A 82 5.66 -17.90 -1.18
N GLY A 83 4.75 -17.04 -1.65
CA GLY A 83 3.95 -17.27 -2.84
C GLY A 83 3.30 -16.00 -3.35
N PHE A 84 3.98 -15.31 -4.26
CA PHE A 84 3.44 -14.15 -4.97
C PHE A 84 3.89 -14.17 -6.44
N GLN A 85 3.19 -13.43 -7.28
CA GLN A 85 3.51 -13.26 -8.69
C GLN A 85 3.37 -11.79 -9.08
N GLU A 86 4.04 -11.42 -10.18
CA GLU A 86 3.85 -10.10 -10.79
C GLU A 86 2.39 -9.94 -11.20
N GLY A 87 1.81 -8.80 -10.86
CA GLY A 87 0.40 -8.54 -11.13
C GLY A 87 0.15 -8.04 -12.55
N ASN A 88 -1.12 -7.73 -12.82
CA ASN A 88 -1.56 -7.37 -14.17
C ASN A 88 -1.71 -5.85 -14.36
N ASN A 89 -1.27 -5.04 -13.39
CA ASN A 89 -1.37 -3.59 -13.49
C ASN A 89 -0.51 -3.07 -14.67
N PRO A 90 -1.11 -2.39 -15.67
CA PRO A 90 -0.37 -1.83 -16.79
C PRO A 90 0.76 -0.88 -16.40
N ALA A 91 0.67 -0.23 -15.23
CA ALA A 91 1.69 0.67 -14.71
C ALA A 91 3.01 -0.05 -14.37
N LEU A 92 2.99 -1.36 -14.08
CA LEU A 92 4.21 -2.13 -13.79
C LEU A 92 5.19 -2.12 -14.97
N ARG A 93 4.67 -2.14 -16.20
CA ARG A 93 5.48 -2.05 -17.43
C ARG A 93 6.21 -0.71 -17.55
N LEU A 94 5.74 0.33 -16.88
CA LEU A 94 6.33 1.66 -16.93
C LEU A 94 7.51 1.82 -15.95
N ILE A 95 7.62 0.96 -14.94
CA ILE A 95 8.69 1.02 -13.93
C ILE A 95 10.08 1.06 -14.57
N PRO A 96 10.49 0.07 -15.41
CA PRO A 96 11.82 0.07 -16.00
C PRO A 96 12.03 1.22 -17.00
N LEU A 97 10.95 1.74 -17.61
CA LEU A 97 11.03 2.85 -18.55
C LEU A 97 11.27 4.18 -17.81
N ILE A 98 10.47 4.45 -16.79
CA ILE A 98 10.56 5.67 -15.98
C ILE A 98 11.89 5.70 -15.21
N ALA A 99 12.40 4.55 -14.76
CA ALA A 99 13.68 4.45 -14.05
C ALA A 99 14.89 4.95 -14.85
N GLN A 100 14.81 4.96 -16.19
CA GLN A 100 15.87 5.51 -17.05
C GLN A 100 15.94 7.04 -17.01
N SER A 101 14.88 7.70 -16.53
CA SER A 101 14.83 9.16 -16.45
C SER A 101 15.65 9.71 -15.29
N GLN A 102 16.00 11.00 -15.37
CA GLN A 102 16.72 11.68 -14.30
C GLN A 102 15.82 12.02 -13.10
N HIS A 103 14.52 12.25 -13.33
CA HIS A 103 13.62 12.86 -12.34
C HIS A 103 12.42 11.98 -11.95
N GLY A 104 11.99 11.08 -12.83
CA GLY A 104 10.86 10.19 -12.60
C GLY A 104 11.28 8.87 -11.98
N ARG A 105 10.53 8.40 -10.98
CA ARG A 105 10.57 7.01 -10.50
C ARG A 105 9.15 6.50 -10.31
N LEU A 106 8.92 5.22 -10.54
CA LEU A 106 7.65 4.56 -10.28
C LEU A 106 7.93 3.33 -9.43
N TYR A 107 7.24 3.24 -8.30
CA TYR A 107 7.35 2.16 -7.33
C TYR A 107 6.02 1.42 -7.26
N ALA A 108 6.09 0.10 -7.12
CA ALA A 108 4.91 -0.73 -7.00
C ALA A 108 4.87 -1.46 -5.67
N GLY A 109 3.66 -1.66 -5.16
CA GLY A 109 3.41 -2.63 -4.10
C GLY A 109 3.92 -4.02 -4.50
N LYS A 110 4.26 -4.82 -3.50
CA LYS A 110 4.85 -6.15 -3.67
C LYS A 110 3.78 -7.21 -3.87
N TYR A 111 2.67 -7.14 -3.13
CA TYR A 111 1.74 -8.25 -3.04
C TYR A 111 0.45 -7.98 -3.78
N LYS A 112 -0.37 -7.02 -3.32
CA LYS A 112 -1.73 -6.82 -3.83
C LYS A 112 -2.08 -5.36 -4.01
N THR A 113 -2.55 -4.74 -2.93
CA THR A 113 -2.96 -3.33 -2.87
C THR A 113 -2.29 -2.68 -1.66
N PHE A 114 -2.25 -1.36 -1.64
CA PHE A 114 -1.68 -0.57 -0.54
C PHE A 114 -2.05 -1.07 0.87
N GLU A 115 -3.33 -1.29 1.16
CA GLU A 115 -3.79 -1.71 2.50
C GLU A 115 -3.32 -3.12 2.85
N TYR A 116 -3.34 -4.01 1.86
CA TYR A 116 -2.94 -5.40 2.02
C TYR A 116 -1.43 -5.52 2.27
N ASP A 117 -0.63 -4.76 1.52
CA ASP A 117 0.82 -4.76 1.64
C ASP A 117 1.24 -4.19 3.00
N ILE A 118 0.64 -3.06 3.42
CA ILE A 118 0.87 -2.50 4.77
C ILE A 118 0.51 -3.51 5.86
N ALA A 119 -0.61 -4.21 5.73
CA ALA A 119 -1.04 -5.19 6.72
C ALA A 119 -0.02 -6.33 6.90
N LEU A 120 0.63 -6.76 5.81
CA LEU A 120 1.60 -7.85 5.86
C LEU A 120 2.96 -7.47 6.48
N GLU A 121 3.26 -6.18 6.64
CA GLU A 121 4.50 -5.72 7.26
C GLU A 121 4.49 -5.87 8.79
N GLY A 122 5.60 -6.38 9.36
CA GLY A 122 5.80 -6.45 10.81
C GLY A 122 4.60 -7.01 11.58
N ASN A 123 4.14 -6.31 12.62
CA ASN A 123 2.91 -6.64 13.35
C ASN A 123 1.76 -5.66 13.04
N ASN A 124 1.77 -5.04 11.85
CA ASN A 124 0.82 -3.97 11.50
C ASN A 124 -0.64 -4.41 11.58
N LEU A 125 -0.94 -5.67 11.25
CA LEU A 125 -2.29 -6.24 11.30
C LEU A 125 -2.99 -6.02 12.65
N SER A 126 -2.31 -6.25 13.77
CA SER A 126 -2.90 -6.05 15.11
C SER A 126 -3.39 -4.60 15.28
N LYS A 127 -2.52 -3.64 14.96
CA LYS A 127 -2.84 -2.20 15.04
C LYS A 127 -3.96 -1.82 14.07
N MET A 128 -3.88 -2.32 12.83
CA MET A 128 -4.89 -2.06 11.81
C MET A 128 -6.27 -2.64 12.17
N PHE A 129 -6.32 -3.83 12.77
CA PHE A 129 -7.55 -4.44 13.30
C PHE A 129 -8.11 -3.64 14.46
N LYS A 130 -7.26 -3.18 15.38
CA LYS A 130 -7.67 -2.32 16.49
C LYS A 130 -8.31 -1.03 15.98
N VAL A 131 -7.72 -0.40 14.96
CA VAL A 131 -8.27 0.82 14.34
C VAL A 131 -9.65 0.57 13.74
N ILE A 132 -9.82 -0.49 12.95
CA ILE A 132 -11.11 -0.78 12.32
C ILE A 132 -12.17 -1.21 13.34
N ALA A 133 -11.80 -1.95 14.40
CA ALA A 133 -12.71 -2.34 15.47
C ALA A 133 -13.27 -1.10 16.19
N ASN A 134 -12.36 -0.22 16.64
CA ASN A 134 -12.73 1.00 17.35
C ASN A 134 -13.63 1.92 16.52
N ASN A 135 -13.43 1.95 15.21
CA ASN A 135 -14.14 2.84 14.29
C ASN A 135 -15.22 2.12 13.46
N TRP A 136 -15.53 0.87 13.79
CA TRP A 136 -16.56 0.13 13.08
C TRP A 136 -17.92 0.82 13.26
N PRO A 137 -18.68 1.10 12.19
CA PRO A 137 -19.92 1.89 12.29
C PRO A 137 -20.99 1.21 13.14
N THR A 138 -21.09 -0.12 13.07
CA THR A 138 -22.15 -0.90 13.73
C THR A 138 -21.63 -1.51 15.03
N LYS A 139 -22.03 -0.94 16.17
CA LYS A 139 -21.56 -1.37 17.50
C LYS A 139 -22.35 -2.55 18.09
N GLY A 140 -21.67 -3.39 18.87
CA GLY A 140 -22.24 -4.53 19.59
C GLY A 140 -22.56 -5.75 18.71
N GLY A 141 -22.02 -5.81 17.49
CA GLY A 141 -22.28 -6.87 16.52
C GLY A 141 -21.18 -7.93 16.46
N GLN A 142 -21.48 -9.06 15.81
CA GLN A 142 -20.51 -10.15 15.60
C GLN A 142 -19.26 -9.70 14.81
N VAL A 143 -19.42 -8.74 13.91
CA VAL A 143 -18.29 -8.21 13.12
C VAL A 143 -17.31 -7.48 14.02
N GLU A 144 -17.78 -6.56 14.86
CA GLU A 144 -16.92 -5.83 15.81
C GLU A 144 -16.18 -6.81 16.74
N ALA A 145 -16.89 -7.78 17.33
CA ALA A 145 -16.26 -8.79 18.19
C ALA A 145 -15.18 -9.61 17.47
N THR A 146 -15.37 -9.91 16.17
CA THR A 146 -14.35 -10.60 15.37
C THR A 146 -13.13 -9.72 15.12
N LEU A 147 -13.34 -8.42 14.87
CA LEU A 147 -12.25 -7.45 14.68
C LEU A 147 -11.47 -7.22 15.96
N GLU A 148 -12.15 -7.11 17.11
CA GLU A 148 -11.53 -7.00 18.43
C GLU A 148 -10.69 -8.25 18.75
N ALA A 149 -11.22 -9.45 18.51
CA ALA A 149 -10.47 -10.68 18.71
C ALA A 149 -9.22 -10.76 17.81
N ALA A 150 -9.31 -10.29 16.56
CA ALA A 150 -8.17 -10.24 15.65
C ALA A 150 -7.13 -9.18 16.06
N ALA A 151 -7.55 -8.09 16.70
CA ALA A 151 -6.66 -7.03 17.16
C ALA A 151 -5.70 -7.50 18.28
N GLU A 152 -6.10 -8.49 19.08
CA GLU A 152 -5.31 -9.03 20.19
C GLU A 152 -4.32 -10.13 19.74
N LEU A 153 -4.31 -10.51 18.46
CA LEU A 153 -3.38 -11.50 17.93
C LEU A 153 -1.99 -10.88 17.70
N ASP A 154 -0.95 -11.68 17.92
CA ASP A 154 0.42 -11.37 17.49
C ASP A 154 0.67 -11.98 16.11
N PHE A 155 0.85 -11.12 15.11
CA PHE A 155 1.08 -11.53 13.72
C PHE A 155 2.57 -11.60 13.35
N SER A 156 3.48 -11.25 14.26
CA SER A 156 4.92 -11.25 13.98
C SER A 156 5.48 -12.67 13.76
N GLU A 157 4.98 -13.64 14.52
CA GLU A 157 5.39 -15.05 14.47
C GLU A 157 4.40 -15.94 13.67
N MET A 158 3.36 -15.33 13.08
CA MET A 158 2.33 -16.07 12.35
C MET A 158 2.85 -16.51 10.96
N PRO A 159 2.57 -17.74 10.50
CA PRO A 159 2.91 -18.16 9.15
C PRO A 159 2.35 -17.19 8.10
N ASN A 160 3.14 -16.91 7.06
CA ASN A 160 2.80 -15.93 6.03
C ASN A 160 1.44 -16.18 5.38
N PHE A 161 1.09 -17.46 5.16
CA PHE A 161 -0.21 -17.84 4.59
C PHE A 161 -1.38 -17.48 5.53
N ASP A 162 -1.26 -17.73 6.82
CA ASP A 162 -2.31 -17.40 7.79
C ASP A 162 -2.44 -15.87 7.93
N LYS A 163 -1.30 -15.18 7.98
CA LYS A 163 -1.25 -13.71 7.99
C LYS A 163 -1.94 -13.10 6.75
N ALA A 164 -1.73 -13.69 5.57
CA ALA A 164 -2.39 -13.31 4.33
C ALA A 164 -3.92 -13.50 4.38
N ASN A 165 -4.42 -14.54 5.05
CA ASN A 165 -5.85 -14.72 5.28
C ASN A 165 -6.42 -13.59 6.13
N TYR A 166 -5.72 -13.16 7.19
CA TYR A 166 -6.14 -12.03 8.02
C TYR A 166 -6.06 -10.69 7.27
N ALA A 167 -4.99 -10.44 6.52
CA ALA A 167 -4.87 -9.26 5.66
C ALA A 167 -6.01 -9.17 4.64
N TRP A 168 -6.41 -10.31 4.07
CA TRP A 168 -7.55 -10.37 3.17
C TRP A 168 -8.88 -10.08 3.88
N GLN A 169 -9.11 -10.66 5.06
CA GLN A 169 -10.32 -10.37 5.84
C GLN A 169 -10.41 -8.88 6.21
N LEU A 170 -9.30 -8.27 6.62
CA LEU A 170 -9.23 -6.84 6.90
C LEU A 170 -9.53 -6.01 5.64
N LEU A 171 -8.89 -6.34 4.50
CA LEU A 171 -9.12 -5.65 3.23
C LEU A 171 -10.60 -5.68 2.83
N GLN A 172 -11.29 -6.81 2.98
CA GLN A 172 -12.72 -6.91 2.70
C GLN A 172 -13.57 -5.99 3.58
N ARG A 173 -13.15 -5.74 4.82
CA ARG A 173 -13.85 -4.84 5.75
C ARG A 173 -13.60 -3.39 5.39
N ILE A 174 -12.37 -3.04 5.02
CA ILE A 174 -12.02 -1.71 4.52
C ILE A 174 -12.75 -1.39 3.21
N ASP A 175 -12.88 -2.39 2.32
CA ASP A 175 -13.56 -2.27 1.02
C ASP A 175 -15.10 -2.29 1.13
N SER A 176 -15.65 -2.53 2.32
CA SER A 176 -17.10 -2.55 2.52
C SER A 176 -17.70 -1.15 2.51
N ASP A 177 -18.97 -1.05 2.12
CA ASP A 177 -19.74 0.20 2.18
C ASP A 177 -19.95 0.70 3.62
N GLU A 178 -19.73 -0.15 4.63
CA GLU A 178 -19.80 0.25 6.04
C GLU A 178 -18.62 1.14 6.42
N MET A 179 -17.38 0.67 6.19
CA MET A 179 -16.18 1.42 6.57
C MET A 179 -15.71 2.38 5.47
N GLY A 180 -15.47 1.84 4.28
CA GLY A 180 -14.88 2.56 3.14
C GLY A 180 -13.39 2.89 3.29
N LYS A 181 -12.65 2.76 2.18
CA LYS A 181 -11.20 3.04 2.09
C LYS A 181 -10.80 4.42 2.60
N GLY A 182 -11.50 5.46 2.15
CA GLY A 182 -11.14 6.85 2.46
C GLY A 182 -11.23 7.17 3.94
N LEU A 183 -12.33 6.76 4.60
CA LEU A 183 -12.52 6.94 6.03
C LEU A 183 -11.51 6.12 6.82
N TYR A 184 -11.32 4.85 6.46
CA TYR A 184 -10.33 4.00 7.14
C TYR A 184 -8.91 4.57 7.05
N ALA A 185 -8.49 5.01 5.86
CA ALA A 185 -7.16 5.60 5.67
C ALA A 185 -6.97 6.87 6.52
N GLN A 186 -7.99 7.72 6.64
CA GLN A 186 -7.93 8.91 7.47
C GLN A 186 -7.78 8.57 8.95
N VAL A 187 -8.62 7.69 9.47
CA VAL A 187 -8.56 7.28 10.88
C VAL A 187 -7.24 6.57 11.20
N LEU A 188 -6.77 5.68 10.32
CA LEU A 188 -5.46 5.04 10.46
C LEU A 188 -4.34 6.08 10.51
N ALA A 189 -4.36 7.08 9.62
CA ALA A 189 -3.36 8.14 9.61
C ALA A 189 -3.38 8.99 10.89
N ASP A 190 -4.56 9.30 11.44
CA ASP A 190 -4.68 10.04 12.69
C ASP A 190 -4.11 9.22 13.87
N VAL A 191 -4.40 7.92 13.94
CA VAL A 191 -3.83 7.02 14.96
C VAL A 191 -2.31 6.92 14.83
N LEU A 192 -1.78 6.78 13.61
CA LEU A 192 -0.33 6.69 13.38
C LEU A 192 0.40 8.02 13.66
N ARG A 193 -0.30 9.17 13.53
CA ARG A 193 0.25 10.47 13.91
C ARG A 193 0.41 10.58 15.42
N GLU A 194 -0.53 10.04 16.18
CA GLU A 194 -0.49 10.04 17.66
C GLU A 194 0.52 9.03 18.20
N ASP A 195 0.52 7.81 17.66
CA ASP A 195 1.43 6.74 18.05
C ASP A 195 1.80 5.85 16.87
N LEU A 196 3.00 6.08 16.32
CA LEU A 196 3.57 5.20 15.30
C LEU A 196 3.91 3.82 15.89
N GLY A 197 4.36 3.76 17.15
CA GLY A 197 4.83 2.54 17.80
C GLY A 197 5.80 1.72 16.94
N ASP A 198 5.52 0.43 16.84
CA ASP A 198 6.19 -0.59 16.02
C ASP A 198 5.66 -0.69 14.57
N PHE A 199 4.88 0.28 14.10
CA PHE A 199 4.30 0.23 12.76
C PHE A 199 5.39 0.31 11.69
N VAL A 200 5.36 -0.64 10.76
CA VAL A 200 6.36 -0.77 9.70
C VAL A 200 5.79 -0.23 8.40
N VAL A 201 6.46 0.75 7.80
CA VAL A 201 6.08 1.27 6.48
C VAL A 201 6.72 0.40 5.40
N PRO A 202 5.95 -0.11 4.41
CA PRO A 202 6.50 -0.84 3.28
C PRO A 202 7.65 -0.11 2.57
N GLU A 203 8.65 -0.88 2.12
CA GLU A 203 9.88 -0.34 1.51
C GLU A 203 9.60 0.56 0.31
N TYR A 204 8.73 0.14 -0.61
CA TYR A 204 8.40 0.89 -1.83
C TYR A 204 7.81 2.29 -1.55
N ILE A 205 7.10 2.46 -0.43
CA ILE A 205 6.58 3.76 0.02
C ILE A 205 7.72 4.63 0.55
N CYS A 206 8.61 4.03 1.35
CA CYS A 206 9.77 4.73 1.90
C CYS A 206 10.68 5.22 0.77
N GLU A 207 11.00 4.37 -0.19
CA GLU A 207 11.84 4.71 -1.33
C GLU A 207 11.22 5.83 -2.19
N ALA A 208 9.91 5.79 -2.41
CA ALA A 208 9.20 6.84 -3.15
C ALA A 208 9.29 8.20 -2.46
N ILE A 209 9.08 8.24 -1.13
CA ILE A 209 9.18 9.47 -0.34
C ILE A 209 10.62 10.00 -0.34
N LEU A 210 11.60 9.13 -0.10
CA LEU A 210 13.02 9.50 -0.10
C LEU A 210 13.44 10.05 -1.47
N TRP A 211 12.99 9.43 -2.57
CA TRP A 211 13.24 9.93 -3.91
C TRP A 211 12.69 11.33 -4.11
N ALA A 212 11.40 11.54 -3.81
CA ALA A 212 10.71 12.80 -3.98
C ALA A 212 11.35 13.92 -3.13
N CYS A 213 11.79 13.61 -1.91
CA CYS A 213 12.45 14.56 -1.01
C CYS A 213 13.94 14.78 -1.33
N ASN A 214 14.49 14.08 -2.31
CA ASN A 214 15.93 14.07 -2.59
C ASN A 214 16.80 13.72 -1.37
N ILE A 215 16.35 12.71 -0.62
CA ILE A 215 17.09 12.14 0.51
C ILE A 215 17.74 10.85 0.03
N GLN A 216 19.04 10.72 0.25
CA GLN A 216 19.73 9.45 0.02
C GLN A 216 19.50 8.53 1.23
N PRO A 217 19.19 7.24 1.04
CA PRO A 217 19.17 6.29 2.14
C PRO A 217 20.57 6.29 2.80
N GLU A 218 20.63 6.50 4.11
CA GLU A 218 21.90 6.32 4.83
C GLU A 218 22.29 4.84 4.74
N ILE A 219 23.41 4.55 4.08
CA ILE A 219 24.01 3.22 4.13
C ILE A 219 24.54 3.06 5.56
N VAL A 220 23.78 2.35 6.40
CA VAL A 220 24.29 1.88 7.69
C VAL A 220 25.28 0.76 7.36
N THR A 221 26.57 1.11 7.28
CA THR A 221 27.69 0.16 7.21
C THR A 221 27.98 -0.45 8.57
#